data_AF-A0A382JR51-F1
#
_entry.id   AF-A0A382JR51-F1
#
_cell.length_a   1.000
_cell.length_b   1.000
_cell.length_c   1.000
_cell.angle_alpha   90.00
_cell.angle_beta   90.00
_cell.angle_gamma   90.00
#
_symmetry.space_group_name_H-M   'P 1'
#
loop_
_entity.id
_entity.type
_entity.pdbx_description
1 polymer ?
#
loop_
_entity_poly.entity_id
_entity_poly.type
_entity_poly.pdbx_seq_one_letter_code
_entity_poly.pdbx_strand_id
1 'polypeptide(L)'
;MVQQVRRFLFRWLAFALSLFILVEVNYPQLSPQSQLSIFSMLGLILVFLKYPVHRKFSDSVFAQILDLIFAFFVIVSFGYIFIQTEPMFQGLWIDDQPLGNRAGAEQSIDYKIALIGVLLVL
;
A
#
# COMPACT_ATOMS: atom_id res chain seq x y z
N MET A 1 18.60 -17.05 4.88
CA MET A 1 18.48 -15.64 5.35
C MET A 1 17.17 -14.98 4.91
N VAL A 2 16.85 -14.95 3.60
CA VAL A 2 15.63 -14.29 3.05
C VAL A 2 14.33 -14.76 3.73
N GLN A 3 14.16 -16.06 3.98
CA GLN A 3 12.96 -16.57 4.65
C GLN A 3 12.80 -16.11 6.11
N GLN A 4 13.90 -15.89 6.84
CA GLN A 4 13.85 -15.38 8.22
C GLN A 4 13.44 -13.91 8.24
N VAL A 5 14.01 -13.10 7.34
CA VAL A 5 13.64 -11.69 7.15
C VAL A 5 12.16 -11.59 6.78
N ARG A 6 11.68 -12.41 5.84
CA ARG A 6 10.26 -12.45 5.45
C ARG A 6 9.33 -12.77 6.62
N ARG A 7 9.67 -13.78 7.45
CA ARG A 7 8.89 -14.12 8.66
C ARG A 7 8.92 -13.02 9.71
N PHE A 8 10.02 -12.29 9.82
CA PHE A 8 10.13 -11.16 10.74
C PHE A 8 9.26 -9.99 10.26
N LEU A 9 9.42 -9.58 9.00
CA LEU A 9 8.61 -8.53 8.36
C LEU A 9 7.12 -8.85 8.44
N PHE A 10 6.73 -10.08 8.09
CA PHE A 10 5.33 -10.50 8.15
C PHE A 10 4.73 -10.33 9.54
N ARG A 11 5.45 -10.73 10.60
CA ARG A 11 4.97 -10.60 11.98
C ARG A 11 4.77 -9.14 12.38
N TRP A 12 5.73 -8.27 12.05
CA TRP A 12 5.64 -6.85 12.36
C TRP A 12 4.55 -6.14 11.56
N LEU A 13 4.41 -6.44 10.28
CA LEU A 13 3.34 -5.89 9.43
C LEU A 13 1.95 -6.35 9.87
N ALA A 14 1.80 -7.63 10.26
CA ALA A 14 0.53 -8.15 10.77
C ALA A 14 0.17 -7.51 12.12
N PHE A 15 1.16 -7.32 13.00
CA PHE A 15 0.98 -6.58 14.23
C PHE A 15 0.57 -5.13 13.96
N ALA A 16 1.27 -4.44 13.06
CA ALA A 16 0.97 -3.06 12.68
C ALA A 16 -0.44 -2.91 12.08
N LEU A 17 -0.84 -3.82 11.18
CA LEU A 17 -2.18 -3.84 10.60
C LEU A 17 -3.25 -4.05 11.68
N SER A 18 -3.03 -4.99 12.60
CA SER A 18 -3.97 -5.26 13.69
C SER A 18 -4.11 -4.04 14.62
N LEU A 19 -3.00 -3.40 14.97
CA LEU A 19 -2.99 -2.20 15.80
C LEU A 19 -3.68 -1.03 15.07
N PHE A 20 -3.42 -0.87 13.78
CA PHE A 20 -4.05 0.15 12.94
C PHE A 20 -5.57 0.00 12.93
N ILE A 21 -6.08 -1.22 12.70
CA ILE A 21 -7.52 -1.50 12.74
C ILE A 21 -8.09 -1.19 14.12
N LEU A 22 -7.41 -1.60 15.20
CA LEU A 22 -7.86 -1.32 16.56
C LEU A 22 -7.95 0.18 16.84
N VAL A 23 -7.00 0.97 16.38
CA VAL A 23 -6.98 2.42 16.59
C VAL A 23 -8.01 3.12 15.70
N GLU A 24 -7.94 2.95 14.37
CA GLU A 24 -8.76 3.72 13.42
C GLU A 24 -10.24 3.34 13.43
N VAL A 25 -10.59 2.08 13.75
CA VAL A 25 -12.00 1.67 13.85
C VAL A 25 -12.65 2.21 15.13
N ASN A 26 -11.89 2.34 16.23
CA ASN A 26 -12.42 2.87 17.49
C ASN A 26 -12.32 4.40 17.57
N TYR A 27 -11.31 4.98 16.93
CA TYR A 27 -11.02 6.42 16.94
C TYR A 27 -10.60 6.86 15.54
N PRO A 28 -11.55 7.18 14.65
CA PRO A 28 -11.24 7.56 13.28
C PRO A 28 -10.58 8.94 13.25
N GLN A 29 -9.26 8.96 13.15
CA GLN A 29 -8.46 10.19 13.05
C GLN A 29 -8.15 10.55 11.60
N LEU A 30 -7.89 9.52 10.78
CA LEU A 30 -7.60 9.69 9.37
C LEU A 30 -8.88 9.83 8.54
N SER A 31 -8.75 10.45 7.38
CA SER A 31 -9.85 10.46 6.41
C SER A 31 -10.17 9.03 5.94
N PRO A 32 -11.43 8.72 5.57
CA PRO A 32 -11.79 7.37 5.12
C PRO A 32 -10.93 6.84 3.96
N GLN A 33 -10.53 7.73 3.04
CA GLN A 33 -9.65 7.38 1.92
C GLN A 33 -8.24 6.99 2.38
N SER A 34 -7.67 7.72 3.33
CA SER A 34 -6.37 7.40 3.94
C SER A 34 -6.42 6.14 4.81
N GLN A 35 -7.54 5.90 5.50
CA GLN A 35 -7.73 4.67 6.24
C GLN A 35 -7.68 3.45 5.33
N LEU A 36 -8.42 3.51 4.22
CA LEU A 36 -8.44 2.46 3.20
C LEU A 36 -7.07 2.29 2.53
N SER A 37 -6.34 3.37 2.28
CA SER A 37 -5.03 3.29 1.62
C SER A 37 -3.99 2.60 2.51
N ILE A 38 -3.90 2.95 3.80
CA ILE A 38 -2.97 2.29 4.74
C ILE A 38 -3.37 0.83 4.97
N PHE A 39 -4.66 0.58 5.19
CA PHE A 39 -5.17 -0.78 5.37
C PHE A 39 -4.81 -1.67 4.17
N SER A 40 -5.10 -1.20 2.96
CA SER A 40 -4.82 -1.92 1.72
C SER A 40 -3.31 -2.09 1.50
N MET A 41 -2.52 -1.07 1.79
CA MET A 41 -1.05 -1.14 1.70
C MET A 41 -0.49 -2.25 2.58
N LEU A 42 -0.81 -2.23 3.88
CA LEU A 42 -0.32 -3.23 4.83
C LEU A 42 -0.87 -4.63 4.50
N GLY A 43 -2.16 -4.72 4.16
CA GLY A 43 -2.82 -5.97 3.80
C GLY A 43 -2.21 -6.63 2.55
N LEU A 44 -2.02 -5.88 1.47
CA LEU A 44 -1.45 -6.41 0.22
C LEU A 44 0.02 -6.80 0.38
N ILE A 45 0.82 -6.03 1.11
CA ILE A 45 2.19 -6.42 1.43
C ILE A 45 2.19 -7.77 2.17
N LEU A 46 1.30 -7.96 3.14
CA LEU A 46 1.18 -9.25 3.84
C LEU A 46 0.77 -10.40 2.92
N VAL A 47 -0.13 -10.15 1.94
CA VAL A 47 -0.52 -11.14 0.93
C VAL A 47 0.69 -11.57 0.11
N PHE A 48 1.45 -10.62 -0.46
CA PHE A 48 2.65 -10.91 -1.25
C PHE A 48 3.75 -11.57 -0.43
N LEU A 49 3.89 -11.25 0.87
CA LEU A 49 4.88 -11.89 1.75
C LEU A 49 4.49 -13.33 2.13
N LYS A 50 3.20 -13.66 2.18
CA LYS A 50 2.71 -14.98 2.63
C LYS A 50 2.49 -15.95 1.48
N TYR A 51 1.91 -15.50 0.38
CA TYR A 51 1.55 -16.32 -0.76
C TYR A 51 2.42 -15.94 -1.96
N PRO A 52 3.38 -16.79 -2.36
CA PRO A 52 4.21 -16.49 -3.54
C PRO A 52 3.34 -16.49 -4.79
N VAL A 53 3.57 -15.51 -5.68
CA VAL A 53 2.76 -15.25 -6.89
C VAL A 53 2.53 -16.51 -7.76
N HIS A 54 3.50 -17.44 -7.79
CA HIS A 54 3.36 -18.68 -8.56
C HIS A 54 3.65 -19.92 -7.70
N ARG A 55 2.59 -20.65 -7.34
CA ARG A 55 2.60 -21.85 -6.46
C ARG A 55 3.54 -22.98 -6.94
N LYS A 56 3.90 -22.99 -8.24
CA LYS A 56 4.77 -23.99 -8.89
C LYS A 56 6.27 -23.60 -8.92
N PHE A 57 6.61 -22.34 -8.63
CA PHE A 57 7.99 -21.80 -8.67
C PHE A 57 8.41 -21.19 -7.32
N SER A 58 7.87 -21.73 -6.23
CA SER A 58 7.99 -21.22 -4.86
C SER A 58 9.42 -21.13 -4.31
N ASP A 59 10.38 -21.85 -4.89
CA ASP A 59 11.80 -21.80 -4.52
C ASP A 59 12.68 -21.03 -5.51
N SER A 60 12.10 -20.49 -6.59
CA SER A 60 12.89 -19.69 -7.54
C SER A 60 13.15 -18.29 -6.97
N VAL A 61 14.39 -17.82 -7.10
CA VAL A 61 14.78 -16.43 -6.78
C VAL A 61 13.93 -15.43 -7.57
N PHE A 62 13.51 -15.81 -8.78
CA PHE A 62 12.63 -15.00 -9.64
C PHE A 62 11.28 -14.69 -8.99
N ALA A 63 10.60 -15.69 -8.41
CA ALA A 63 9.31 -15.47 -7.74
C ALA A 63 9.46 -14.53 -6.53
N GLN A 64 10.55 -14.67 -5.77
CA GLN A 64 10.82 -13.81 -4.61
C GLN A 64 11.10 -12.35 -5.01
N ILE A 65 11.81 -12.14 -6.13
CA ILE A 65 12.04 -10.81 -6.69
C ILE A 65 10.71 -10.19 -7.16
N LEU A 66 9.86 -10.98 -7.81
CA LEU A 66 8.55 -10.52 -8.28
C LEU A 66 7.65 -10.10 -7.11
N ASP A 67 7.59 -10.89 -6.04
CA ASP A 67 6.85 -10.55 -4.81
C ASP A 67 7.35 -9.22 -4.22
N LEU A 68 8.66 -8.98 -4.22
CA LEU A 68 9.27 -7.74 -3.73
C LEU A 68 8.96 -6.53 -4.63
N ILE A 69 8.95 -6.73 -5.95
CA ILE A 69 8.55 -5.71 -6.92
C ILE A 69 7.09 -5.32 -6.70
N PHE A 70 6.19 -6.29 -6.52
CA PHE A 70 4.78 -6.00 -6.23
C PHE A 70 4.60 -5.29 -4.89
N ALA A 71 5.29 -5.73 -3.83
CA ALA A 71 5.28 -5.02 -2.55
C ALA A 71 5.78 -3.58 -2.70
N PHE A 72 6.81 -3.33 -3.51
CA PHE A 72 7.29 -1.97 -3.79
C PHE A 72 6.23 -1.13 -4.50
N PHE A 73 5.59 -1.65 -5.55
CA PHE A 73 4.54 -0.91 -6.25
C PHE A 73 3.29 -0.67 -5.38
N VAL A 74 2.98 -1.57 -4.44
CA VAL A 74 1.94 -1.32 -3.41
C VAL A 74 2.32 -0.11 -2.56
N ILE A 75 3.54 -0.06 -2.03
CA ILE A 75 4.00 1.07 -1.20
C ILE A 75 3.91 2.38 -2.00
N VAL A 76 4.36 2.38 -3.24
CA VAL A 76 4.30 3.58 -4.10
C VAL A 76 2.85 3.99 -4.35
N SER A 77 1.97 3.05 -4.71
CA SER A 77 0.61 3.38 -5.13
C SER A 77 -0.26 3.86 -3.96
N PHE A 78 -0.26 3.10 -2.87
CA PHE A 78 -1.08 3.45 -1.70
C PHE A 78 -0.44 4.53 -0.83
N GLY A 79 0.90 4.61 -0.80
CA GLY A 79 1.64 5.70 -0.18
C GLY A 79 1.40 7.04 -0.89
N TYR A 80 1.34 7.04 -2.22
CA TYR A 80 0.95 8.23 -2.98
C TYR A 80 -0.44 8.72 -2.61
N ILE A 81 -1.44 7.81 -2.59
CA ILE A 81 -2.81 8.15 -2.19
C ILE A 81 -2.82 8.75 -0.78
N PHE A 82 -2.10 8.15 0.16
CA PHE A 82 -2.01 8.64 1.54
C PHE A 82 -1.40 10.05 1.63
N ILE A 83 -0.25 10.27 0.97
CA ILE A 83 0.46 11.56 0.95
C ILE A 83 -0.41 12.65 0.30
N GLN A 84 -1.08 12.35 -0.81
CA GLN A 84 -1.94 13.31 -1.49
C GLN A 84 -3.27 13.55 -0.77
N THR A 85 -3.62 12.78 0.26
CA THR A 85 -4.91 12.92 0.96
C THR A 85 -4.73 13.59 2.33
N GLU A 86 -3.73 13.20 3.12
CA GLU A 86 -3.61 13.68 4.50
C GLU A 86 -3.01 15.09 4.63
N PRO A 87 -3.59 15.96 5.48
CA PRO A 87 -3.14 17.34 5.66
C PRO A 87 -1.73 17.46 6.21
N MET A 88 -1.20 16.42 6.88
CA MET A 88 0.19 16.39 7.35
C MET A 88 1.20 16.51 6.20
N PHE A 89 0.82 16.12 4.97
CA PHE A 89 1.68 16.13 3.80
C PHE A 89 1.34 17.22 2.79
N GLN A 90 0.66 18.29 3.23
CA GLN A 90 0.29 19.43 2.38
C GLN A 90 1.42 19.94 1.48
N GLY A 91 2.65 20.01 1.98
CA GLY A 91 3.81 20.47 1.19
C GLY A 91 4.23 19.53 0.05
N LEU A 92 3.68 18.32 -0.03
CA LEU A 92 3.90 17.34 -1.10
C LEU A 92 2.68 17.20 -2.02
N TRP A 93 1.63 17.98 -1.78
CA TRP A 93 0.42 17.94 -2.60
C TRP A 93 0.68 18.50 -3.99
N ILE A 94 0.02 17.90 -4.97
CA ILE A 94 0.01 18.43 -6.33
C ILE A 94 -1.04 19.54 -6.39
N ASP A 95 -0.65 20.69 -6.94
CA ASP A 95 -1.50 21.88 -7.09
C ASP A 95 -2.07 22.40 -5.75
N ASP A 96 -1.36 22.16 -4.62
CA ASP A 96 -1.74 22.56 -3.26
C ASP A 96 -3.15 22.08 -2.82
N GLN A 97 -3.68 21.04 -3.47
CA GLN A 97 -4.99 20.49 -3.20
C GLN A 97 -4.92 19.01 -2.87
N PRO A 98 -5.69 18.52 -1.89
CA PRO A 98 -5.74 17.10 -1.60
C PRO A 98 -6.41 16.37 -2.77
N LEU A 99 -6.02 15.12 -2.99
CA LEU A 99 -6.52 14.27 -4.07
C LEU A 99 -8.05 14.22 -4.11
N GLY A 100 -8.71 14.17 -2.94
CA GLY A 100 -10.16 14.15 -2.83
C GLY A 100 -10.85 15.43 -3.33
N ASN A 101 -10.16 16.58 -3.33
CA ASN A 101 -10.69 17.86 -3.82
C ASN A 101 -10.38 18.12 -5.30
N ARG A 102 -9.60 17.24 -5.94
CA ARG A 102 -9.19 17.36 -7.35
C ARG A 102 -10.11 16.60 -8.31
N ALA A 103 -11.35 16.31 -7.90
CA ALA A 103 -12.33 15.62 -8.73
C ALA A 103 -12.64 16.43 -10.00
N GLY A 104 -12.35 15.86 -11.18
CA GLY A 104 -12.47 16.54 -12.47
C GLY A 104 -11.28 17.44 -12.84
N ALA A 105 -10.25 17.49 -12.01
CA ALA A 105 -8.97 18.17 -12.24
C ALA A 105 -7.78 17.23 -11.91
N GLU A 106 -7.98 15.92 -12.12
CA GLU A 106 -6.94 14.93 -11.90
C GLU A 106 -5.80 15.10 -12.91
N GLN A 107 -4.60 14.80 -12.45
CA GLN A 107 -3.38 14.92 -13.24
C GLN A 107 -3.07 13.54 -13.82
N SER A 108 -2.29 13.52 -14.90
CA SER A 108 -1.91 12.27 -15.57
C SER A 108 -1.24 11.25 -14.63
N ILE A 109 -0.59 11.70 -13.57
CA ILE A 109 0.06 10.84 -12.58
C ILE A 109 -0.96 10.11 -11.67
N ASP A 110 -2.10 10.75 -11.35
CA ASP A 110 -3.15 10.16 -10.54
C ASP A 110 -3.72 8.92 -11.23
N TYR A 111 -4.02 9.04 -12.53
CA TYR A 111 -4.52 7.93 -13.34
C TYR A 111 -3.50 6.79 -13.48
N LYS A 112 -2.21 7.12 -13.66
CA LYS A 112 -1.14 6.10 -13.78
C LYS A 112 -1.00 5.32 -12.48
N ILE A 113 -1.01 6.00 -11.34
CA ILE A 113 -0.89 5.37 -10.03
C ILE A 113 -2.14 4.56 -9.70
N ALA A 114 -3.33 5.08 -9.99
CA ALA A 114 -4.57 4.34 -9.84
C ALA A 114 -4.59 3.07 -10.68
N LEU A 115 -4.14 3.14 -11.95
CA LEU A 115 -4.05 1.98 -12.82
C LEU A 115 -3.11 0.91 -12.27
N ILE A 116 -1.93 1.30 -11.77
CA ILE A 116 -0.99 0.37 -11.12
C ILE A 116 -1.64 -0.26 -9.89
N GLY A 117 -2.26 0.54 -9.03
CA GLY A 117 -2.97 0.07 -7.84
C GLY A 117 -4.06 -0.95 -8.17
N VAL A 118 -4.87 -0.69 -9.21
CA VAL A 118 -5.90 -1.61 -9.69
C VAL A 118 -5.29 -2.91 -10.20
N LEU A 119 -4.22 -2.85 -11.01
CA LEU A 119 -3.54 -4.03 -11.53
C LEU A 119 -2.87 -4.88 -10.45
N LEU A 120 -2.46 -4.29 -9.32
CA LEU A 120 -1.89 -5.03 -8.19
C LEU A 120 -2.94 -5.78 -7.37
N VAL A 121 -4.18 -5.31 -7.38
CA VAL A 121 -5.29 -5.89 -6.62
C VAL A 121 -6.00 -7.01 -7.39
N LEU A 122 -6.06 -6.89 -8.72
CA LEU A 122 -6.65 -7.88 -9.63
C LEU A 122 -5.77 -9.12 -9.82
#